data_AF-A0A1B8X1S1-F1
#
_entry.id   AF-A0A1B8X1S1-F1
#
_cell.length_a   1.000
_cell.length_b   1.000
_cell.length_c   1.000
_cell.angle_alpha   90.00
_cell.angle_beta   90.00
_cell.angle_gamma   90.00
#
_symmetry.space_group_name_H-M   'P 1'
#
loop_
_entity.id
_entity.type
_entity.pdbx_description
1 polymer ?
#
loop_
_entity_poly.entity_id
_entity_poly.type
_entity_poly.pdbx_seq_one_letter_code
_entity_poly.pdbx_strand_id
1 'polypeptide(L)'
;MDSPTDKYRLIRSILVKILVLNLIVSFAKIGYGSFTNTLSMESDGYHSLFDGISNIIGILGIQIASKPPDRSHPYGHQKYESLASVFIAVLLFIVAVEIISKSVERFISPSTPEITFLSFVVMILTIAVNLFVTIYEKREGDKLKSDILIADSMHTRSDIYVSISVIAGLLAVKGGYLLIDPIIAVIISLFIIRAAINIIKSSSKTLCDESRIDEDIICNIAFEVDGVMECHRIRTRGTKGEYYIDLHIEVDPKMPVDQAHAISHQVSDQIKQYMEDVKDVVVHTEPHEKQD
;
A
#
# COMPACT_ATOMS: atom_id res chain seq x y z
N MET A 1 21.69 20.22 14.27
CA MET A 1 20.97 19.86 13.01
C MET A 1 19.51 19.81 13.41
N ASP A 2 18.86 20.98 13.54
CA ASP A 2 17.80 21.18 14.55
C ASP A 2 16.48 21.74 13.99
N SER A 3 16.12 21.44 12.74
CA SER A 3 14.76 21.67 12.26
C SER A 3 14.12 20.38 11.73
N PRO A 4 12.86 20.06 12.07
CA PRO A 4 12.12 18.93 11.49
C PRO A 4 12.11 18.97 9.96
N THR A 5 12.11 20.18 9.39
CA THR A 5 12.13 20.42 7.94
C THR A 5 13.42 19.90 7.28
N ASP A 6 14.58 20.00 7.94
CA ASP A 6 15.85 19.51 7.38
C ASP A 6 15.95 17.99 7.40
N LYS A 7 15.36 17.33 8.42
CA LYS A 7 15.22 15.86 8.46
C LYS A 7 14.40 15.36 7.27
N TYR A 8 13.22 15.94 7.00
CA TYR A 8 12.36 15.51 5.89
C TYR A 8 13.00 15.75 4.51
N ARG A 9 13.72 16.86 4.34
CA ARG A 9 14.48 17.12 3.10
C ARG A 9 15.57 16.08 2.88
N LEU A 10 16.29 15.68 3.93
CA LEU A 10 17.33 14.66 3.84
C LEU A 10 16.75 13.28 3.49
N ILE A 11 15.66 12.87 4.15
CA ILE A 11 14.94 11.61 3.85
C ILE A 11 14.48 11.59 2.38
N ARG A 12 13.86 12.68 1.91
CA ARG A 12 13.44 12.79 0.50
C ARG A 12 14.62 12.70 -0.46
N SER A 13 15.74 13.34 -0.14
CA SER A 13 16.96 13.26 -0.98
C SER A 13 17.51 11.84 -1.04
N ILE A 14 17.49 11.10 0.07
CA ILE A 14 17.90 9.70 0.15
C ILE A 14 16.99 8.84 -0.74
N LEU A 15 15.67 8.92 -0.56
CA LEU A 15 14.69 8.17 -1.34
C LEU A 15 14.82 8.44 -2.86
N VAL A 16 15.03 9.68 -3.27
CA VAL A 16 15.22 10.02 -4.70
C VAL A 16 16.50 9.40 -5.27
N LYS A 17 17.61 9.42 -4.53
CA LYS A 17 18.87 8.80 -4.99
C LYS A 17 18.70 7.28 -5.16
N ILE A 18 18.00 6.65 -4.24
CA ILE A 18 17.74 5.21 -4.26
C ILE A 18 16.79 4.85 -5.39
N LEU A 19 15.72 5.62 -5.58
CA LEU A 19 14.81 5.46 -6.71
C LEU A 19 15.57 5.48 -8.05
N VAL A 20 16.47 6.44 -8.25
CA VAL A 20 17.28 6.51 -9.48
C VAL A 20 18.14 5.26 -9.64
N LEU A 21 18.75 4.79 -8.56
CA LEU A 21 19.60 3.59 -8.58
C LEU A 21 18.80 2.31 -8.89
N ASN A 22 17.63 2.16 -8.28
CA ASN A 22 16.71 1.04 -8.54
C ASN A 22 16.19 1.06 -9.98
N LEU A 23 15.88 2.25 -10.53
CA LEU A 23 15.48 2.39 -11.94
C LEU A 23 16.60 1.98 -12.90
N ILE A 24 17.85 2.39 -12.65
CA ILE A 24 19.00 1.99 -13.48
C ILE A 24 19.14 0.47 -13.49
N VAL A 25 19.11 -0.16 -12.32
CA VAL A 25 19.20 -1.61 -12.16
C VAL A 25 18.03 -2.32 -12.84
N SER A 26 16.83 -1.79 -12.68
CA SER A 26 15.62 -2.29 -13.32
C SER A 26 15.72 -2.28 -14.84
N PHE A 27 16.11 -1.15 -15.45
CA PHE A 27 16.27 -1.05 -16.90
C PHE A 27 17.38 -1.96 -17.42
N ALA A 28 18.47 -2.12 -16.68
CA ALA A 28 19.52 -3.07 -17.02
C ALA A 28 19.00 -4.52 -17.02
N LYS A 29 18.20 -4.90 -16.01
CA LYS A 29 17.55 -6.21 -15.93
C LYS A 29 16.58 -6.47 -17.08
N ILE A 30 15.67 -5.54 -17.35
CA ILE A 30 14.67 -5.66 -18.42
C ILE A 30 15.35 -5.72 -19.79
N GLY A 31 16.26 -4.77 -20.07
CA GLY A 31 16.93 -4.68 -21.37
C GLY A 31 17.77 -5.92 -21.66
N TYR A 32 18.54 -6.38 -20.66
CA TYR A 32 19.39 -7.55 -20.84
C TYR A 32 18.61 -8.88 -20.79
N GLY A 33 17.58 -8.96 -19.94
CA GLY A 33 16.67 -10.10 -19.87
C GLY A 33 15.93 -10.30 -21.19
N SER A 34 15.39 -9.23 -21.77
CA SER A 34 14.73 -9.28 -23.08
C SER A 34 15.70 -9.65 -24.20
N PHE A 35 16.90 -9.04 -24.23
CA PHE A 35 17.92 -9.36 -25.23
C PHE A 35 18.37 -10.83 -25.20
N THR A 36 18.52 -11.40 -24.00
CA THR A 36 18.95 -12.79 -23.82
C THR A 36 17.80 -13.80 -23.81
N ASN A 37 16.56 -13.34 -23.98
CA ASN A 37 15.35 -14.14 -23.74
C ASN A 37 15.44 -14.88 -22.39
N THR A 38 15.71 -14.18 -21.30
CA THR A 38 15.69 -14.72 -19.93
C THR A 38 14.48 -14.17 -19.19
N LEU A 39 13.43 -14.98 -19.05
CA LEU A 39 12.16 -14.53 -18.49
C LEU A 39 12.25 -14.22 -17.01
N SER A 40 13.02 -14.99 -16.22
CA SER A 40 13.16 -14.74 -14.78
C SER A 40 13.85 -13.40 -14.50
N MET A 41 14.84 -13.03 -15.31
CA MET A 41 15.54 -11.75 -15.22
C MET A 41 14.66 -10.58 -15.68
N GLU A 42 13.90 -10.76 -16.76
CA GLU A 42 12.91 -9.77 -17.21
C GLU A 42 11.83 -9.54 -16.14
N SER A 43 11.36 -10.62 -15.50
CA SER A 43 10.36 -10.58 -14.42
C SER A 43 10.85 -9.80 -13.20
N ASP A 44 12.05 -10.12 -12.72
CA ASP A 44 12.70 -9.39 -11.63
C ASP A 44 12.98 -7.92 -12.02
N GLY A 45 13.28 -7.66 -13.29
CA GLY A 45 13.41 -6.31 -13.83
C GLY A 45 12.11 -5.52 -13.74
N TYR A 46 11.01 -6.06 -14.26
CA TYR A 46 9.70 -5.42 -14.20
C TYR A 46 9.22 -5.21 -12.77
N HIS A 47 9.42 -6.17 -11.87
CA HIS A 47 9.07 -6.01 -10.47
C HIS A 47 9.71 -4.74 -9.89
N SER A 48 11.04 -4.61 -9.99
CA SER A 48 11.76 -3.43 -9.51
C SER A 48 11.35 -2.13 -10.22
N LEU A 49 11.00 -2.19 -11.52
CA LEU A 49 10.50 -1.03 -12.25
C LEU A 49 9.21 -0.50 -11.61
N PHE A 50 8.26 -1.41 -11.38
CA PHE A 50 6.97 -1.05 -10.85
C PHE A 50 7.04 -0.62 -9.39
N ASP A 51 7.98 -1.13 -8.60
CA ASP A 51 8.18 -0.62 -7.24
C ASP A 51 8.62 0.85 -7.28
N GLY A 52 9.55 1.19 -8.18
CA GLY A 52 9.96 2.58 -8.42
C GLY A 52 8.82 3.47 -8.92
N ILE A 53 8.03 3.00 -9.89
CA ILE A 53 6.86 3.73 -10.42
C ILE A 53 5.78 3.90 -9.33
N SER A 54 5.57 2.88 -8.51
CA SER A 54 4.60 2.89 -7.40
C SER A 54 4.95 3.96 -6.38
N ASN A 55 6.23 4.17 -6.09
CA ASN A 55 6.67 5.26 -5.23
C ASN A 55 6.31 6.64 -5.82
N ILE A 56 6.50 6.84 -7.12
CA ILE A 56 6.14 8.11 -7.78
C ILE A 56 4.63 8.32 -7.76
N ILE A 57 3.85 7.31 -8.16
CA ILE A 57 2.39 7.37 -8.19
C ILE A 57 1.84 7.56 -6.76
N GLY A 58 2.41 6.89 -5.77
CA GLY A 58 2.05 7.03 -4.36
C GLY A 58 2.28 8.46 -3.87
N ILE A 59 3.42 9.07 -4.17
CA ILE A 59 3.70 10.47 -3.82
C ILE A 59 2.67 11.42 -4.45
N LEU A 60 2.37 11.23 -5.74
CA LEU A 60 1.36 12.05 -6.43
C LEU A 60 -0.04 11.83 -5.84
N GLY A 61 -0.40 10.58 -5.54
CA GLY A 61 -1.65 10.20 -4.89
C GLY A 61 -1.81 10.87 -3.53
N ILE A 62 -0.78 10.80 -2.69
CA ILE A 62 -0.75 11.45 -1.37
C ILE A 62 -0.87 12.97 -1.50
N GLN A 63 -0.17 13.59 -2.46
CA GLN A 63 -0.24 15.04 -2.67
C GLN A 63 -1.65 15.50 -3.06
N ILE A 64 -2.40 14.69 -3.82
CA ILE A 64 -3.81 14.97 -4.12
C ILE A 64 -4.67 14.69 -2.88
N ALA A 65 -4.44 13.58 -2.20
CA ALA A 65 -5.19 13.14 -1.02
C ALA A 65 -5.08 14.10 0.17
N SER A 66 -3.93 14.77 0.33
CA SER A 66 -3.68 15.73 1.41
C SER A 66 -4.37 17.09 1.21
N LYS A 67 -5.07 17.30 0.09
CA LYS A 67 -5.79 18.56 -0.14
C LYS A 67 -6.97 18.67 0.84
N PRO A 68 -7.18 19.85 1.45
CA PRO A 68 -8.31 20.05 2.35
C PRO A 68 -9.64 19.87 1.60
N PRO A 69 -10.75 19.64 2.32
CA PRO A 69 -12.08 19.63 1.74
C PRO A 69 -12.39 20.91 0.95
N ASP A 70 -13.10 20.75 -0.16
CA ASP A 70 -13.57 21.85 -0.99
C ASP A 70 -15.02 21.64 -1.43
N ARG A 71 -15.56 22.56 -2.24
CA ARG A 71 -16.96 22.50 -2.68
C ARG A 71 -17.30 21.27 -3.52
N SER A 72 -16.32 20.72 -4.25
CA SER A 72 -16.50 19.52 -5.06
C SER A 72 -16.26 18.23 -4.27
N HIS A 73 -15.48 18.32 -3.19
CA HIS A 73 -15.17 17.21 -2.28
C HIS A 73 -15.36 17.65 -0.81
N PRO A 74 -16.60 17.71 -0.30
CA PRO A 74 -16.89 18.20 1.06
C PRO A 74 -16.29 17.35 2.18
N TYR A 75 -16.01 16.07 1.90
CA TYR A 75 -15.34 15.15 2.83
C TYR A 75 -13.82 15.08 2.61
N GLY A 76 -13.27 15.83 1.66
CA GLY A 76 -11.85 15.82 1.31
C GLY A 76 -11.48 14.85 0.19
N HIS A 77 -10.17 14.76 -0.06
CA HIS A 77 -9.59 14.06 -1.21
C HIS A 77 -8.92 12.72 -0.85
N GLN A 78 -9.08 12.23 0.37
CA GLN A 78 -8.31 11.09 0.91
C GLN A 78 -8.49 9.82 0.07
N LYS A 79 -9.69 9.60 -0.52
CA LYS A 79 -9.95 8.44 -1.39
C LYS A 79 -9.06 8.38 -2.63
N TYR A 80 -8.42 9.49 -3.06
CA TYR A 80 -7.46 9.48 -4.17
C TYR A 80 -6.21 8.66 -3.87
N GLU A 81 -5.83 8.47 -2.59
CA GLU A 81 -4.73 7.58 -2.21
C GLU A 81 -5.09 6.11 -2.49
N SER A 82 -6.32 5.71 -2.15
CA SER A 82 -6.83 4.37 -2.47
C SER A 82 -6.96 4.17 -3.98
N LEU A 83 -7.36 5.20 -4.72
CA LEU A 83 -7.43 5.15 -6.18
C LEU A 83 -6.04 4.98 -6.83
N ALA A 84 -5.04 5.72 -6.35
CA ALA A 84 -3.66 5.58 -6.79
C ALA A 84 -3.12 4.17 -6.51
N SER A 85 -3.45 3.60 -5.35
CA SER A 85 -3.08 2.23 -4.97
C SER A 85 -3.72 1.18 -5.89
N VAL A 86 -5.00 1.34 -6.25
CA VAL A 86 -5.67 0.47 -7.23
C VAL A 86 -5.01 0.59 -8.60
N PHE A 87 -4.68 1.80 -9.05
CA PHE A 87 -4.04 2.02 -10.34
C PHE A 87 -2.68 1.31 -10.43
N ILE A 88 -1.85 1.41 -9.38
CA ILE A 88 -0.59 0.68 -9.26
C ILE A 88 -0.82 -0.83 -9.37
N ALA A 89 -1.78 -1.36 -8.60
CA ALA A 89 -2.05 -2.80 -8.58
C ALA A 89 -2.53 -3.33 -9.94
N VAL A 90 -3.31 -2.55 -10.69
CA VAL A 90 -3.72 -2.90 -12.06
C VAL A 90 -2.51 -2.98 -13.00
N LEU A 91 -1.57 -2.03 -12.92
CA LEU A 91 -0.35 -2.06 -13.73
C LEU A 91 0.51 -3.30 -13.42
N LEU A 92 0.71 -3.61 -12.13
CA LEU A 92 1.41 -4.82 -11.69
C LEU A 92 0.75 -6.09 -12.21
N PHE A 93 -0.58 -6.15 -12.16
CA PHE A 93 -1.35 -7.29 -12.64
C PHE A 93 -1.18 -7.53 -14.15
N ILE A 94 -1.25 -6.46 -14.96
CA ILE A 94 -1.06 -6.55 -16.42
C ILE A 94 0.29 -7.17 -16.76
N VAL A 95 1.35 -6.69 -16.12
CA VAL A 95 2.72 -7.14 -16.37
C VAL A 95 2.94 -8.57 -15.91
N ALA A 96 2.38 -8.95 -14.76
CA ALA A 96 2.46 -10.34 -14.30
C ALA A 96 1.73 -11.31 -15.24
N VAL A 97 0.58 -10.92 -15.80
CA VAL A 97 -0.14 -11.71 -16.82
C VAL A 97 0.68 -11.83 -18.12
N GLU A 98 1.35 -10.75 -18.55
CA GLU A 98 2.24 -10.78 -19.71
C GLU A 98 3.40 -11.77 -19.51
N ILE A 99 4.07 -11.73 -18.35
CA ILE A 99 5.17 -12.64 -18.02
C ILE A 99 4.68 -14.10 -17.97
N ILE A 100 3.53 -14.36 -17.36
CA ILE A 100 2.94 -15.72 -17.34
C ILE A 100 2.64 -16.18 -18.77
N SER A 101 2.11 -15.31 -19.62
CA SER A 101 1.82 -15.64 -21.02
C SER A 101 3.09 -16.02 -21.78
N LYS A 102 4.18 -15.22 -21.65
CA LYS A 102 5.50 -15.54 -22.21
C LYS A 102 6.06 -16.85 -21.64
N SER A 103 5.85 -17.11 -20.36
CA SER A 103 6.31 -18.34 -19.71
C SER A 103 5.57 -19.58 -20.21
N VAL A 104 4.24 -19.49 -20.41
CA VAL A 104 3.42 -20.56 -21.00
C VAL A 104 3.85 -20.84 -22.44
N GLU A 105 4.08 -19.81 -23.24
CA GLU A 105 4.60 -19.96 -24.60
C GLU A 105 5.94 -20.72 -24.59
N ARG A 106 6.81 -20.43 -23.63
CA ARG A 106 8.11 -21.11 -23.48
C ARG A 106 8.00 -22.59 -23.10
N PHE A 107 6.96 -22.98 -22.36
CA PHE A 107 6.70 -24.39 -22.09
C PHE A 107 6.23 -25.15 -23.33
N ILE A 108 5.46 -24.50 -24.21
CA ILE A 108 4.93 -25.11 -25.44
C ILE A 108 6.02 -25.17 -26.53
N SER A 109 6.73 -24.07 -26.71
CA SER A 109 7.79 -23.88 -27.71
C SER A 109 9.08 -23.47 -27.02
N PRO A 110 9.90 -24.43 -26.56
CA PRO A 110 11.13 -24.12 -25.83
C PRO A 110 12.10 -23.31 -26.69
N SER A 111 12.32 -22.05 -26.33
CA SER A 111 13.44 -21.25 -26.82
C SER A 111 14.59 -21.31 -25.83
N THR A 112 15.82 -21.40 -26.31
CA THR A 112 17.02 -21.46 -25.45
C THR A 112 17.39 -20.07 -24.96
N PRO A 113 17.37 -19.78 -23.66
CA PRO A 113 17.88 -18.51 -23.14
C PRO A 113 19.38 -18.40 -23.45
N GLU A 114 19.82 -17.26 -23.96
CA GLU A 114 21.24 -16.99 -24.19
C GLU A 114 21.89 -16.52 -22.89
N ILE A 115 22.22 -17.47 -22.02
CA ILE A 115 22.89 -17.16 -20.76
C ILE A 115 24.37 -16.89 -21.04
N THR A 116 24.76 -15.63 -20.96
CA THR A 116 26.14 -15.21 -21.13
C THR A 116 26.79 -14.91 -19.78
N PHE A 117 28.11 -14.71 -19.77
CA PHE A 117 28.80 -14.18 -18.60
C PHE A 117 28.21 -12.83 -18.14
N LEU A 118 27.73 -12.00 -19.08
CA LEU A 118 27.15 -10.70 -18.80
C LEU A 118 25.80 -10.82 -18.06
N SER A 119 25.02 -11.89 -18.25
CA SER A 119 23.79 -12.17 -17.47
C SER A 119 24.11 -12.21 -15.97
N PHE A 120 25.17 -12.93 -15.60
CA PHE A 120 25.60 -13.04 -14.21
C PHE A 120 26.18 -11.72 -13.69
N VAL A 121 26.94 -10.99 -14.51
CA VAL A 121 27.49 -9.68 -14.12
C VAL A 121 26.36 -8.70 -13.79
N VAL A 122 25.32 -8.62 -14.62
CA VAL A 122 24.17 -7.72 -14.36
C VAL A 122 23.47 -8.13 -13.07
N MET A 123 23.18 -9.41 -12.87
CA MET A 123 22.49 -9.88 -11.66
C MET A 123 23.32 -9.72 -10.38
N ILE A 124 24.63 -9.98 -10.43
CA ILE A 124 25.53 -9.78 -9.28
C ILE A 124 25.64 -8.29 -8.93
N LEU A 125 25.74 -7.43 -9.96
CA LEU A 125 25.77 -5.98 -9.76
C LEU A 125 24.46 -5.49 -9.15
N THR A 126 23.31 -5.99 -9.62
CA THR A 126 21.99 -5.74 -9.02
C THR A 126 21.97 -6.10 -7.54
N ILE A 127 22.41 -7.29 -7.17
CA ILE A 127 22.44 -7.72 -5.76
C ILE A 127 23.39 -6.82 -4.94
N ALA A 128 24.56 -6.49 -5.47
CA ALA A 128 25.51 -5.62 -4.79
C ALA A 128 24.93 -4.22 -4.55
N VAL A 129 24.23 -3.68 -5.54
CA VAL A 129 23.51 -2.40 -5.46
C VAL A 129 22.40 -2.49 -4.41
N ASN A 130 21.50 -3.47 -4.49
CA ASN A 130 20.38 -3.62 -3.55
C ASN A 130 20.88 -3.88 -2.12
N LEU A 131 21.98 -4.61 -1.95
CA LEU A 131 22.62 -4.81 -0.65
C LEU A 131 23.17 -3.50 -0.09
N PHE A 132 23.85 -2.71 -0.92
CA PHE A 132 24.32 -1.38 -0.53
C PHE A 132 23.15 -0.47 -0.13
N VAL A 133 22.09 -0.43 -0.94
CA VAL A 133 20.86 0.32 -0.67
C VAL A 133 20.26 -0.11 0.67
N THR A 134 20.04 -1.41 0.86
CA THR A 134 19.48 -1.97 2.10
C THR A 134 20.27 -1.54 3.34
N ILE A 135 21.61 -1.64 3.29
CA ILE A 135 22.48 -1.27 4.41
C ILE A 135 22.43 0.25 4.65
N TYR A 136 22.47 1.03 3.58
CA TYR A 136 22.46 2.49 3.64
C TYR A 136 21.13 3.03 4.18
N GLU A 137 20.00 2.55 3.64
CA GLU A 137 18.65 2.90 4.09
C GLU A 137 18.43 2.55 5.55
N LYS A 138 18.80 1.33 5.94
CA LYS A 138 18.65 0.90 7.33
C LYS A 138 19.45 1.79 8.27
N ARG A 139 20.71 2.06 7.92
CA ARG A 139 21.60 2.92 8.73
C ARG A 139 21.06 4.35 8.86
N GLU A 140 20.59 4.94 7.77
CA GLU A 140 20.03 6.30 7.80
C GLU A 140 18.63 6.32 8.44
N GLY A 141 17.83 5.26 8.27
CA GLY A 141 16.55 5.06 8.94
C GLY A 141 16.68 5.02 10.45
N ASP A 142 17.66 4.29 10.96
CA ASP A 142 17.96 4.22 12.40
C ASP A 142 18.46 5.58 12.93
N LYS A 143 19.40 6.23 12.23
CA LYS A 143 19.93 7.55 12.61
C LYS A 143 18.87 8.63 12.62
N LEU A 144 18.03 8.65 11.59
CA LEU A 144 17.00 9.68 11.41
C LEU A 144 15.71 9.33 12.15
N LYS A 145 15.57 8.13 12.71
CA LYS A 145 14.31 7.60 13.26
C LYS A 145 13.18 7.76 12.23
N SER A 146 13.35 7.09 11.09
CA SER A 146 12.42 7.15 9.96
C SER A 146 11.90 5.76 9.64
N ASP A 147 10.64 5.50 10.00
CA ASP A 147 9.98 4.23 9.71
C ASP A 147 9.86 3.96 8.20
N ILE A 148 9.76 5.04 7.39
CA ILE A 148 9.74 4.95 5.92
C ILE A 148 11.04 4.34 5.39
N LEU A 149 12.20 4.85 5.82
CA LEU A 149 13.50 4.32 5.37
C LEU A 149 13.73 2.88 5.87
N ILE A 150 13.25 2.55 7.06
CA ILE A 150 13.31 1.18 7.57
C ILE A 150 12.42 0.24 6.74
N ALA A 151 11.20 0.66 6.43
CA ALA A 151 10.28 -0.12 5.59
C ALA A 151 10.83 -0.32 4.16
N ASP A 152 11.37 0.73 3.53
CA ASP A 152 11.99 0.64 2.19
C ASP A 152 13.19 -0.31 2.20
N SER A 153 14.01 -0.29 3.27
CA SER A 153 15.13 -1.24 3.43
C SER A 153 14.67 -2.70 3.52
N MET A 154 13.52 -2.97 4.15
CA MET A 154 12.95 -4.30 4.22
C MET A 154 12.37 -4.76 2.88
N HIS A 155 11.82 -3.82 2.11
CA HIS A 155 11.36 -4.07 0.75
C HIS A 155 12.53 -4.43 -0.16
N THR A 156 13.54 -3.55 -0.25
CA THR A 156 14.76 -3.77 -1.06
C THR A 156 15.46 -5.07 -0.67
N ARG A 157 15.45 -5.44 0.61
CA ARG A 157 15.99 -6.74 1.06
C ARG A 157 15.23 -7.93 0.48
N SER A 158 13.91 -7.82 0.31
CA SER A 158 13.10 -8.87 -0.32
C SER A 158 13.48 -9.04 -1.79
N ASP A 159 13.76 -7.95 -2.49
CA ASP A 159 14.21 -7.96 -3.89
C ASP A 159 15.56 -8.67 -4.05
N ILE A 160 16.46 -8.57 -3.05
CA ILE A 160 17.72 -9.33 -3.06
C ILE A 160 17.43 -10.84 -3.11
N TYR A 161 16.46 -11.34 -2.35
CA TYR A 161 16.10 -12.76 -2.38
C TYR A 161 15.50 -13.17 -3.73
N VAL A 162 14.72 -12.30 -4.36
CA VAL A 162 14.21 -12.52 -5.72
C VAL A 162 15.37 -12.59 -6.72
N SER A 163 16.28 -11.63 -6.71
CA SER A 163 17.46 -11.64 -7.60
C SER A 163 18.38 -12.84 -7.37
N ILE A 164 18.53 -13.32 -6.12
CA ILE A 164 19.26 -14.57 -5.83
C ILE A 164 18.57 -15.77 -6.48
N SER A 165 17.24 -15.83 -6.41
CA SER A 165 16.46 -16.91 -7.04
C SER A 165 16.66 -16.93 -8.56
N VAL A 166 16.75 -15.76 -9.20
CA VAL A 166 17.05 -15.61 -10.63
C VAL A 166 18.45 -16.11 -10.96
N ILE A 167 19.48 -15.75 -10.17
CA ILE A 167 20.85 -16.28 -10.37
C ILE A 167 20.87 -17.81 -10.26
N ALA A 168 20.18 -18.38 -9.26
CA ALA A 168 20.07 -19.83 -9.12
C ALA A 168 19.40 -20.46 -10.34
N GLY A 169 18.36 -19.81 -10.88
CA GLY A 169 17.72 -20.19 -12.14
C GLY A 169 18.66 -20.19 -13.34
N LEU A 170 19.42 -19.11 -13.52
CA LEU A 170 20.42 -18.98 -14.58
C LEU A 170 21.50 -20.07 -14.50
N LEU A 171 21.98 -20.39 -13.30
CA LEU A 171 22.93 -21.50 -13.09
C LEU A 171 22.33 -22.84 -13.50
N ALA A 172 21.06 -23.08 -13.17
CA ALA A 172 20.39 -24.33 -13.50
C ALA A 172 20.14 -24.48 -15.01
N VAL A 173 19.75 -23.41 -15.70
CA VAL A 173 19.62 -23.39 -17.16
C VAL A 173 20.97 -23.63 -17.83
N LYS A 174 22.06 -23.03 -17.32
CA LYS A 174 23.42 -23.31 -17.80
C LYS A 174 23.83 -24.79 -17.60
N GLY A 175 23.27 -25.45 -16.59
CA GLY A 175 23.40 -26.90 -16.34
C GLY A 175 22.53 -27.78 -17.24
N GLY A 176 21.77 -27.21 -18.18
CA GLY A 176 20.91 -27.93 -19.14
C GLY A 176 19.42 -27.93 -18.79
N TYR A 177 19.02 -27.37 -17.65
CA TYR A 177 17.62 -27.35 -17.21
C TYR A 177 16.88 -26.11 -17.72
N LEU A 178 16.61 -26.07 -19.03
CA LEU A 178 16.00 -24.91 -19.72
C LEU A 178 14.65 -24.46 -19.14
N LEU A 179 13.85 -25.40 -18.60
CA LEU A 179 12.52 -25.11 -18.07
C LEU A 179 12.55 -24.42 -16.69
N ILE A 180 13.70 -24.31 -16.02
CA ILE A 180 13.77 -23.68 -14.71
C ILE A 180 13.55 -22.15 -14.80
N ASP A 181 14.00 -21.50 -15.87
CA ASP A 181 13.77 -20.07 -16.09
C ASP A 181 12.27 -19.69 -16.15
N PRO A 182 11.43 -20.32 -17.02
CA PRO A 182 10.00 -20.02 -17.04
C PRO A 182 9.29 -20.45 -15.75
N ILE A 183 9.76 -21.49 -15.04
CA ILE A 183 9.21 -21.86 -13.72
C ILE A 183 9.43 -20.73 -12.71
N ILE A 184 10.66 -20.21 -12.63
CA ILE A 184 10.99 -19.10 -11.71
C ILE A 184 10.22 -17.84 -12.09
N ALA A 185 10.13 -17.52 -13.38
CA ALA A 185 9.35 -16.38 -13.86
C ALA A 185 7.87 -16.48 -13.41
N VAL A 186 7.24 -17.65 -13.59
CA VAL A 186 5.87 -17.89 -13.12
C VAL A 186 5.75 -17.72 -11.60
N ILE A 187 6.68 -18.27 -10.83
CA ILE A 187 6.68 -18.12 -9.36
C ILE A 187 6.74 -16.64 -8.96
N ILE A 188 7.65 -15.86 -9.56
CA ILE A 188 7.76 -14.41 -9.31
C ILE A 188 6.46 -13.70 -9.69
N SER A 189 5.88 -13.98 -10.87
CA SER A 189 4.61 -13.39 -11.29
C SER A 189 3.44 -13.72 -10.37
N LEU A 190 3.38 -14.93 -9.81
CA LEU A 190 2.34 -15.31 -8.84
C LEU A 190 2.46 -14.51 -7.54
N PHE A 191 3.68 -14.23 -7.07
CA PHE A 191 3.90 -13.32 -5.93
C PHE A 191 3.43 -11.89 -6.25
N ILE A 192 3.75 -11.39 -7.44
CA ILE A 192 3.30 -10.05 -7.90
C ILE A 192 1.78 -9.99 -7.97
N ILE A 193 1.12 -10.99 -8.55
CA ILE A 193 -0.36 -11.06 -8.63
C ILE A 193 -0.97 -11.08 -7.23
N ARG A 194 -0.42 -11.87 -6.31
CA ARG A 194 -0.91 -11.91 -4.92
C ARG A 194 -0.80 -10.55 -4.26
N ALA A 195 0.32 -9.85 -4.44
CA ALA A 195 0.50 -8.49 -3.94
C ALA A 195 -0.55 -7.53 -4.54
N ALA A 196 -0.72 -7.54 -5.86
CA ALA A 196 -1.72 -6.73 -6.56
C ALA A 196 -3.15 -6.98 -6.06
N ILE A 197 -3.56 -8.25 -5.91
CA ILE A 197 -4.89 -8.62 -5.39
C ILE A 197 -5.09 -8.11 -3.95
N ASN A 198 -4.07 -8.21 -3.11
CA ASN A 198 -4.15 -7.73 -1.73
C ASN A 198 -4.33 -6.20 -1.69
N ILE A 199 -3.59 -5.46 -2.54
CA ILE A 199 -3.72 -3.99 -2.67
C ILE A 199 -5.11 -3.61 -3.17
N ILE A 200 -5.61 -4.28 -4.21
CA ILE A 200 -6.98 -4.04 -4.71
C ILE A 200 -7.99 -4.31 -3.60
N LYS A 201 -7.89 -5.44 -2.91
CA LYS A 201 -8.82 -5.79 -1.82
C LYS A 201 -8.80 -4.74 -0.71
N SER A 202 -7.63 -4.30 -0.23
CA SER A 202 -7.55 -3.29 0.83
C SER A 202 -8.09 -1.93 0.38
N SER A 203 -7.81 -1.54 -0.86
CA SER A 203 -8.22 -0.25 -1.41
C SER A 203 -9.72 -0.23 -1.75
N SER A 204 -10.27 -1.31 -2.29
CA SER A 204 -11.70 -1.47 -2.55
C SER A 204 -12.51 -1.37 -1.26
N LYS A 205 -12.02 -1.92 -0.14
CA LYS A 205 -12.66 -1.75 1.18
C LYS A 205 -12.82 -0.27 1.54
N THR A 206 -11.79 0.54 1.31
CA THR A 206 -11.88 2.00 1.53
C THR A 206 -12.84 2.67 0.55
N LEU A 207 -12.76 2.32 -0.74
CA LEU A 207 -13.57 2.95 -1.79
C LEU A 207 -15.07 2.64 -1.63
N CYS A 208 -15.39 1.43 -1.18
CA CYS A 208 -16.75 0.94 -0.94
C CYS A 208 -17.30 1.29 0.45
N ASP A 209 -16.59 2.11 1.24
CA ASP A 209 -16.99 2.51 2.60
C ASP A 209 -17.26 1.29 3.52
N GLU A 210 -16.36 0.29 3.52
CA GLU A 210 -16.41 -0.83 4.46
C GLU A 210 -16.31 -0.32 5.91
N SER A 211 -17.18 -0.86 6.79
CA SER A 211 -17.15 -0.56 8.22
C SER A 211 -15.77 -0.85 8.81
N ARG A 212 -15.24 0.10 9.58
CA ARG A 212 -13.88 0.11 10.12
C ARG A 212 -13.82 -0.15 11.62
N ILE A 213 -14.89 0.19 12.31
CA ILE A 213 -14.98 0.14 13.77
C ILE A 213 -16.20 -0.71 14.10
N ASP A 214 -16.04 -1.57 15.10
CA ASP A 214 -17.13 -2.38 15.62
C ASP A 214 -18.21 -1.47 16.24
N GLU A 215 -19.47 -1.76 15.91
CA GLU A 215 -20.62 -0.99 16.37
C GLU A 215 -20.74 -1.02 17.91
N ASP A 216 -20.40 -2.16 18.53
CA ASP A 216 -20.49 -2.33 19.99
C ASP A 216 -19.57 -1.36 20.73
N ILE A 217 -18.38 -1.09 20.17
CA ILE A 217 -17.43 -0.15 20.77
C ILE A 217 -18.01 1.27 20.76
N ILE A 218 -18.64 1.66 19.65
CA ILE A 218 -19.24 3.00 19.50
C ILE A 218 -20.45 3.15 20.42
N CYS A 219 -21.32 2.13 20.48
CA CYS A 219 -22.44 2.08 21.41
C CYS A 219 -21.98 2.23 22.86
N ASN A 220 -20.96 1.47 23.28
CA ASN A 220 -20.45 1.52 24.65
C ASN A 220 -19.95 2.92 25.03
N ILE A 221 -19.27 3.61 24.11
CA ILE A 221 -18.82 4.99 24.34
C ILE A 221 -20.03 5.95 24.39
N ALA A 222 -21.03 5.76 23.54
CA ALA A 222 -22.23 6.59 23.54
C ALA A 222 -23.06 6.43 24.84
N PHE A 223 -23.15 5.21 25.38
CA PHE A 223 -23.88 4.93 26.63
C PHE A 223 -23.23 5.51 27.89
N GLU A 224 -21.97 5.94 27.82
CA GLU A 224 -21.33 6.67 28.91
C GLU A 224 -21.85 8.11 29.04
N VAL A 225 -22.54 8.64 28.02
CA VAL A 225 -23.16 9.97 28.06
C VAL A 225 -24.55 9.87 28.70
N ASP A 226 -24.73 10.59 29.81
CA ASP A 226 -26.02 10.67 30.50
C ASP A 226 -27.13 11.16 29.57
N GLY A 227 -28.22 10.40 29.50
CA GLY A 227 -29.39 10.72 28.69
C GLY A 227 -29.48 9.99 27.34
N VAL A 228 -28.46 9.25 26.93
CA VAL A 228 -28.54 8.28 25.83
C VAL A 228 -29.26 7.02 26.33
N MET A 229 -30.40 6.69 25.73
CA MET A 229 -31.22 5.52 26.09
C MET A 229 -30.95 4.32 25.18
N GLU A 230 -30.74 4.57 23.89
CA GLU A 230 -30.43 3.56 22.88
C GLU A 230 -29.45 4.13 21.85
N CYS A 231 -28.65 3.27 21.22
CA CYS A 231 -27.72 3.63 20.15
C CYS A 231 -27.82 2.57 19.05
N HIS A 232 -28.08 3.00 17.81
CA HIS A 232 -28.34 2.09 16.70
C HIS A 232 -27.96 2.71 15.35
N ARG A 233 -28.05 1.92 14.26
CA ARG A 233 -27.74 2.34 12.87
C ARG A 233 -26.37 3.02 12.71
N ILE A 234 -25.35 2.43 13.33
CA ILE A 234 -23.99 2.95 13.25
C ILE A 234 -23.43 2.64 11.86
N ARG A 235 -22.79 3.63 11.25
CA ARG A 235 -22.05 3.50 9.99
C ARG A 235 -20.69 4.13 10.18
N THR A 236 -19.66 3.35 9.92
CA THR A 236 -18.29 3.87 9.92
C THR A 236 -17.66 3.72 8.54
N ARG A 237 -16.84 4.70 8.17
CA ARG A 237 -16.10 4.69 6.89
C ARG A 237 -14.79 5.46 7.01
N GLY A 238 -13.97 5.35 5.97
CA GLY A 238 -12.73 6.11 5.84
C GLY A 238 -11.46 5.26 5.93
N THR A 239 -10.35 5.97 6.11
CA THR A 239 -8.99 5.41 6.23
C THR A 239 -8.48 5.60 7.65
N LYS A 240 -7.46 4.83 8.05
CA LYS A 240 -6.83 4.99 9.36
C LYS A 240 -6.37 6.44 9.56
N GLY A 241 -6.66 7.02 10.72
CA GLY A 241 -6.43 8.44 11.04
C GLY A 241 -7.48 9.41 10.54
N GLU A 242 -8.47 8.96 9.77
CA GLU A 242 -9.49 9.78 9.13
C GLU A 242 -10.84 9.01 9.04
N TYR A 243 -11.33 8.52 10.18
CA TYR A 243 -12.63 7.84 10.24
C TYR A 243 -13.79 8.84 10.32
N TYR A 244 -14.89 8.48 9.68
CA TYR A 244 -16.17 9.19 9.76
C TYR A 244 -17.20 8.23 10.32
N ILE A 245 -18.00 8.71 11.27
CA ILE A 245 -19.01 7.92 11.95
C ILE A 245 -20.36 8.64 11.83
N ASP A 246 -21.37 7.91 11.37
CA ASP A 246 -22.77 8.32 11.44
C ASP A 246 -23.46 7.37 12.43
N LEU A 247 -24.22 7.88 13.39
CA LEU A 247 -24.96 7.06 14.35
C LEU A 247 -26.29 7.67 14.74
N HIS A 248 -27.22 6.83 15.20
CA HIS A 248 -28.48 7.26 15.78
C HIS A 248 -28.44 7.04 17.30
N ILE A 249 -28.91 8.01 18.07
CA ILE A 249 -29.13 7.89 19.50
C ILE A 249 -30.59 8.17 19.82
N GLU A 250 -31.12 7.48 20.81
CA GLU A 250 -32.46 7.74 21.33
C GLU A 250 -32.38 8.44 22.69
N VAL A 251 -33.21 9.46 22.88
CA VAL A 251 -33.31 10.26 24.11
C VAL A 251 -34.76 10.37 24.59
N ASP A 252 -35.00 10.91 25.78
CA ASP A 252 -36.36 11.10 26.31
C ASP A 252 -37.22 11.94 25.33
N PRO A 253 -38.38 11.45 24.86
CA PRO A 253 -39.27 12.19 23.96
C PRO A 253 -39.76 13.54 24.50
N LYS A 254 -39.71 13.75 25.82
CA LYS A 254 -40.10 15.01 26.48
C LYS A 254 -38.94 15.99 26.61
N MET A 255 -37.74 15.60 26.20
CA MET A 255 -36.55 16.42 26.29
C MET A 255 -36.65 17.63 25.36
N PRO A 256 -36.35 18.85 25.85
CA PRO A 256 -36.19 20.03 25.00
C PRO A 256 -35.12 19.82 23.92
N VAL A 257 -35.34 20.36 22.72
CA VAL A 257 -34.45 20.16 21.56
C VAL A 257 -33.02 20.66 21.82
N ASP A 258 -32.86 21.74 22.59
CA ASP A 258 -31.55 22.27 22.98
C ASP A 258 -30.77 21.30 23.89
N GLN A 259 -31.47 20.57 24.77
CA GLN A 259 -30.85 19.54 25.62
C GLN A 259 -30.50 18.29 24.81
N ALA A 260 -31.40 17.83 23.95
CA ALA A 260 -31.13 16.70 23.04
C ALA A 260 -29.93 16.97 22.13
N HIS A 261 -29.83 18.21 21.59
CA HIS A 261 -28.69 18.66 20.81
C HIS A 261 -27.40 18.76 21.63
N ALA A 262 -27.48 19.12 22.92
CA ALA A 262 -26.31 19.10 23.80
C ALA A 262 -25.79 17.66 24.02
N ILE A 263 -26.69 16.68 24.21
CA ILE A 263 -26.32 15.26 24.32
C ILE A 263 -25.67 14.76 23.03
N SER A 264 -26.23 15.08 21.86
CA SER A 264 -25.64 14.66 20.59
C SER A 264 -24.22 15.21 20.38
N HIS A 265 -23.97 16.45 20.83
CA HIS A 265 -22.63 17.02 20.83
C HIS A 265 -21.70 16.31 21.82
N GLN A 266 -22.16 16.02 23.04
CA GLN A 266 -21.38 15.28 24.03
C GLN A 266 -20.97 13.90 23.52
N VAL A 267 -21.89 13.16 22.89
CA VAL A 267 -21.59 11.87 22.26
C VAL A 267 -20.54 12.01 21.16
N SER A 268 -20.72 13.00 20.27
CA SER A 268 -19.75 13.29 19.19
C SER A 268 -18.35 13.58 19.74
N ASP A 269 -18.25 14.46 20.73
CA ASP A 269 -16.99 14.86 21.36
C ASP A 269 -16.34 13.69 22.12
N GLN A 270 -17.12 12.89 22.82
CA GLN A 270 -16.63 11.75 23.58
C GLN A 270 -16.06 10.66 22.66
N ILE A 271 -16.76 10.32 21.57
CA ILE A 271 -16.23 9.39 20.56
C ILE A 271 -14.90 9.88 19.98
N LYS A 272 -14.79 11.18 19.65
CA LYS A 272 -13.55 11.78 19.15
C LYS A 272 -12.42 11.78 20.19
N GLN A 273 -12.73 11.90 21.48
CA GLN A 273 -11.73 11.85 22.56
C GLN A 273 -11.21 10.43 22.80
N TYR A 274 -12.08 9.42 22.74
CA TYR A 274 -11.67 8.02 22.90
C TYR A 274 -10.91 7.47 21.68
N MET A 275 -11.19 8.00 20.49
CA MET A 275 -10.62 7.53 19.24
C MET A 275 -9.95 8.67 18.47
N GLU A 276 -8.64 8.83 18.66
CA GLU A 276 -7.83 9.86 17.99
C GLU A 276 -7.90 9.79 16.44
N ASP A 277 -8.20 8.62 15.89
CA ASP A 277 -8.32 8.39 14.44
C ASP A 277 -9.67 8.86 13.85
N VAL A 278 -10.63 9.32 14.67
CA VAL A 278 -11.95 9.77 14.23
C VAL A 278 -11.93 11.26 13.92
N LYS A 279 -12.17 11.60 12.65
CA LYS A 279 -12.19 12.99 12.18
C LYS A 279 -13.53 13.66 12.41
N ASP A 280 -14.62 12.95 12.10
CA ASP A 280 -15.96 13.52 12.24
C ASP A 280 -17.01 12.49 12.65
N VAL A 281 -18.00 12.97 13.40
CA VAL A 281 -19.09 12.15 13.96
C VAL A 281 -20.40 12.91 13.82
N VAL A 282 -21.32 12.36 13.04
CA VAL A 282 -22.67 12.89 12.83
C VAL A 282 -23.65 12.05 13.64
N VAL A 283 -24.26 12.67 14.65
CA VAL A 283 -25.23 12.04 15.53
C VAL A 283 -26.63 12.48 15.11
N HIS A 284 -27.48 11.52 14.74
CA HIS A 284 -28.91 11.75 14.57
C HIS A 284 -29.64 11.43 15.89
N THR A 285 -30.47 12.34 16.37
CA THR A 285 -31.16 12.19 17.65
C THR A 285 -32.63 11.89 17.42
N GLU A 286 -33.10 10.77 17.96
CA GLU A 286 -34.46 10.27 17.84
C GLU A 286 -35.14 10.22 19.22
N PRO A 287 -36.48 10.35 19.30
CA PRO A 287 -37.20 10.11 20.54
C PRO A 287 -37.24 8.61 20.83
N HIS A 288 -37.00 8.21 22.08
CA HIS A 288 -37.08 6.80 22.46
C HIS A 288 -38.52 6.28 22.34
N GLU A 289 -38.73 5.32 21.43
CA GLU A 289 -40.00 4.61 21.30
C GLU A 289 -39.99 3.42 22.25
N LYS A 290 -40.94 3.39 23.21
CA LYS A 290 -41.14 2.17 24.00
C LYS A 290 -41.56 1.05 23.05
N GLN A 291 -40.70 0.04 22.90
CA GLN A 291 -41.12 -1.23 22.34
C GLN A 291 -42.17 -1.84 23.30
N ASP A 292 -43.43 -1.84 22.87
CA ASP A 292 -44.53 -2.60 23.51
C ASP A 292 -44.32 -4.12 23.35
#